data_AF-A0A7K0WRE9-F1
#
_entry.id   AF-A0A7K0WRE9-F1
#
_cell.length_a   1.000
_cell.length_b   1.000
_cell.length_c   1.000
_cell.angle_alpha   90.00
_cell.angle_beta   90.00
_cell.angle_gamma   90.00
#
_symmetry.space_group_name_H-M   'P 1'
#
loop_
_entity.id
_entity.type
_entity.pdbx_description
1 polymer ?
#
loop_
_entity_poly.entity_id
_entity_poly.type
_entity_poly.pdbx_seq_one_letter_code
_entity_poly.pdbx_strand_id
1 'polypeptide(L)'
;MAVPVEDQILHSNSYAVSYRLLGDADRASAVSTVAAQRVRQLPEDLSEQWLEQLTLFTVQQSLHPAPRSTGDQTPQSSAEESSKRSDVNSSLREALRRRLDRATPEEQVAGSLVQLCAYPPEFVAGLMSISTEAVVALAAVIAPPPGVSYRDLGDPALTGSTRPAAPPRYRRRPHWSTVVALVLVVLAVLYATQFTGPRPTLREEGGLGSPAAISVESPDVAADADMSTAITRS
;
A
#
# COMPACT_ATOMS: atom_id res chain seq x y z
N MET A 1 -25.21 35.78 -8.45
CA MET A 1 -26.24 34.91 -7.83
C MET A 1 -25.53 34.04 -6.82
N ALA A 2 -25.98 34.00 -5.57
CA ALA A 2 -25.38 33.13 -4.55
C ALA A 2 -25.62 31.67 -4.91
N VAL A 3 -24.59 30.83 -4.86
CA VAL A 3 -24.73 29.38 -5.01
C VAL A 3 -25.51 28.87 -3.76
N PRO A 4 -26.53 28.01 -3.93
CA PRO A 4 -27.22 27.39 -2.80
C PRO A 4 -26.22 26.75 -1.82
N VAL A 5 -26.45 26.87 -0.51
CA VAL A 5 -25.53 26.34 0.51
C VAL A 5 -25.29 24.83 0.33
N GLU A 6 -26.34 24.11 -0.06
CA GLU A 6 -26.29 22.67 -0.35
C GLU A 6 -25.37 22.35 -1.53
N ASP A 7 -25.41 23.15 -2.60
CA ASP A 7 -24.52 23.02 -3.74
C ASP A 7 -23.06 23.25 -3.34
N GLN A 8 -22.82 24.20 -2.46
CA GLN A 8 -21.47 24.46 -1.93
C GLN A 8 -20.95 23.27 -1.11
N ILE A 9 -21.81 22.59 -0.34
CA ILE A 9 -21.44 21.41 0.46
C ILE A 9 -21.09 20.23 -0.46
N LEU A 10 -21.93 19.94 -1.46
CA LEU A 10 -21.69 18.85 -2.43
C LEU A 10 -20.37 19.07 -3.18
N HIS A 11 -20.15 20.28 -3.69
CA HIS A 11 -18.92 20.63 -4.40
C HIS A 11 -17.70 20.57 -3.50
N SER A 12 -17.76 21.10 -2.27
CA SER A 12 -16.61 21.12 -1.37
C SER A 12 -16.17 19.72 -0.96
N ASN A 13 -17.12 18.84 -0.63
CA ASN A 13 -16.81 17.47 -0.23
C ASN A 13 -16.26 16.64 -1.39
N SER A 14 -16.90 16.70 -2.56
CA SER A 14 -16.43 15.98 -3.75
C SER A 14 -15.08 16.52 -4.25
N TYR A 15 -14.88 17.83 -4.24
CA TYR A 15 -13.57 18.44 -4.57
C TYR A 15 -12.47 17.96 -3.63
N ALA A 16 -12.72 17.93 -2.32
CA ALA A 16 -11.70 17.53 -1.36
C ALA A 16 -11.28 16.06 -1.54
N VAL A 17 -12.20 15.17 -1.90
CA VAL A 17 -11.89 13.77 -2.21
C VAL A 17 -11.16 13.65 -3.55
N SER A 18 -11.68 14.26 -4.62
CA SER A 18 -11.09 14.17 -5.95
C SER A 18 -9.69 14.80 -6.00
N TYR A 19 -9.46 15.91 -5.31
CA TYR A 19 -8.13 16.50 -5.20
C TYR A 19 -7.16 15.56 -4.48
N ARG A 20 -7.57 14.89 -3.39
CA ARG A 20 -6.71 13.89 -2.70
C ARG A 20 -6.35 12.71 -3.60
N LEU A 21 -7.18 12.37 -4.58
CA LEU A 21 -6.91 11.29 -5.53
C LEU A 21 -6.10 11.74 -6.76
N LEU A 22 -6.31 12.97 -7.23
CA LEU A 22 -5.79 13.44 -8.52
C LEU A 22 -4.59 14.39 -8.38
N GLY A 23 -4.55 15.21 -7.33
CA GLY A 23 -3.51 16.24 -7.13
C GLY A 23 -3.56 17.41 -8.11
N ASP A 24 -4.63 17.53 -8.89
CA ASP A 24 -4.83 18.54 -9.93
C ASP A 24 -6.17 19.25 -9.65
N ALA A 25 -6.11 20.56 -9.41
CA ALA A 25 -7.27 21.39 -9.04
C ALA A 25 -8.32 21.43 -10.16
N ASP A 26 -7.89 21.53 -11.42
CA ASP A 26 -8.80 21.62 -12.56
C ASP A 26 -9.56 20.31 -12.73
N ARG A 27 -8.84 19.19 -12.62
CA ARG A 27 -9.46 17.86 -12.69
C ARG A 27 -10.36 17.59 -11.49
N ALA A 28 -9.93 17.96 -10.28
CA ALA A 28 -10.72 17.81 -9.07
C ALA A 28 -12.04 18.61 -9.16
N SER A 29 -11.97 19.83 -9.68
CA SER A 29 -13.13 20.69 -9.94
C SER A 29 -14.09 20.07 -10.97
N ALA A 30 -13.57 19.57 -12.09
CA ALA A 30 -14.39 18.89 -13.09
C ALA A 30 -15.10 17.65 -12.51
N VAL A 31 -14.38 16.82 -11.76
CA VAL A 31 -14.95 15.65 -11.08
C VAL A 31 -16.03 16.06 -10.06
N SER A 32 -15.76 17.09 -9.26
CA SER A 32 -16.70 17.59 -8.25
C SER A 32 -18.03 18.01 -8.87
N THR A 33 -17.97 18.64 -10.05
CA THR A 33 -19.16 19.11 -10.77
C THR A 33 -19.99 17.97 -11.29
N VAL A 34 -19.36 16.96 -11.89
CA VAL A 34 -20.05 15.77 -12.37
C VAL A 34 -20.66 14.98 -11.21
N ALA A 35 -19.93 14.79 -10.11
CA ALA A 35 -20.42 14.07 -8.94
C ALA A 35 -21.61 14.78 -8.29
N ALA A 36 -21.51 16.09 -8.06
CA ALA A 36 -22.62 16.89 -7.51
C ALA A 36 -23.86 16.82 -8.41
N GLN A 37 -23.68 16.89 -9.74
CA GLN A 37 -24.80 16.77 -10.67
C GLN A 37 -25.46 15.39 -10.62
N ARG A 38 -24.70 14.30 -10.50
CA ARG A 38 -25.27 12.95 -10.38
C ARG A 38 -26.08 12.78 -9.10
N VAL A 39 -25.60 13.34 -7.99
CA VAL A 39 -26.35 13.30 -6.73
C VAL A 39 -27.68 14.04 -6.83
N ARG A 40 -27.73 15.19 -7.53
CA ARG A 40 -28.99 15.91 -7.80
C ARG A 40 -29.98 15.14 -8.67
N GLN A 41 -29.51 14.13 -9.42
CA GLN A 41 -30.33 13.28 -10.27
C GLN A 41 -30.76 11.99 -9.59
N LEU A 42 -30.38 11.80 -8.32
CA LEU A 42 -30.83 10.64 -7.55
C LEU A 42 -32.35 10.69 -7.34
N PRO A 43 -33.01 9.53 -7.38
CA PRO A 43 -34.40 9.44 -6.98
C PRO A 43 -34.56 9.75 -5.47
N GLU A 44 -35.75 10.19 -5.08
CA GLU A 44 -36.03 10.78 -3.76
C GLU A 44 -35.75 9.80 -2.60
N ASP A 45 -35.91 8.50 -2.84
CA ASP A 45 -35.60 7.41 -1.93
C ASP A 45 -34.11 7.27 -1.60
N LEU A 46 -33.22 7.75 -2.49
CA LEU A 46 -31.77 7.73 -2.28
C LEU A 46 -31.20 9.11 -1.87
N SER A 47 -32.06 10.13 -1.74
CA SER A 47 -31.65 11.49 -1.40
C SER A 47 -31.04 11.60 0.01
N GLU A 48 -31.52 10.79 0.96
CA GLU A 48 -30.96 10.75 2.32
C GLU A 48 -29.55 10.13 2.35
N GLN A 49 -29.21 9.30 1.36
CA GLN A 49 -27.89 8.65 1.21
C GLN A 49 -26.93 9.49 0.34
N TRP A 50 -27.20 10.77 0.15
CA TRP A 50 -26.45 11.62 -0.77
C TRP A 50 -24.94 11.60 -0.51
N LEU A 51 -24.48 11.49 0.74
CA LEU A 51 -23.05 11.51 1.08
C LEU A 51 -22.34 10.24 0.64
N GLU A 52 -22.99 9.09 0.80
CA GLU A 52 -22.49 7.80 0.30
C GLU A 52 -22.39 7.83 -1.23
N GLN A 53 -23.47 8.24 -1.89
CA GLN A 53 -23.54 8.32 -3.36
C GLN A 53 -22.55 9.34 -3.93
N LEU A 54 -22.44 10.53 -3.30
CA LEU A 54 -21.47 11.55 -3.68
C LEU A 54 -20.05 11.00 -3.62
N THR A 55 -19.72 10.29 -2.53
CA THR A 55 -18.39 9.72 -2.34
C THR A 55 -18.10 8.66 -3.40
N LEU A 56 -19.04 7.75 -3.63
CA LEU A 56 -18.91 6.69 -4.63
C LEU A 56 -18.70 7.27 -6.04
N PHE A 57 -19.56 8.20 -6.47
CA PHE A 57 -19.43 8.84 -7.78
C PHE A 57 -18.12 9.61 -7.92
N THR A 58 -17.71 10.32 -6.87
CA THR A 58 -16.45 11.08 -6.87
C THR A 58 -15.24 10.15 -7.03
N VAL A 59 -15.21 9.03 -6.30
CA VAL A 59 -14.14 8.03 -6.39
C VAL A 59 -14.10 7.41 -7.78
N GLN A 60 -15.23 6.88 -8.26
CA GLN A 60 -15.31 6.23 -9.57
C GLN A 60 -14.88 7.16 -10.71
N GLN A 61 -15.33 8.41 -10.68
CA GLN A 61 -14.93 9.41 -11.68
C GLN A 61 -13.44 9.80 -11.57
N SER A 62 -12.86 9.72 -10.37
CA SER A 62 -11.42 10.00 -10.15
C SER A 62 -10.51 8.82 -10.55
N LEU A 63 -11.03 7.59 -10.57
CA LEU A 63 -10.30 6.40 -11.03
C LEU A 63 -10.19 6.37 -12.55
N HIS A 64 -11.25 6.78 -13.24
CA HIS A 64 -11.30 6.88 -14.70
C HIS A 64 -11.60 8.33 -15.13
N PRO A 65 -10.66 9.27 -14.91
CA PRO A 65 -10.86 10.64 -15.34
C PRO A 65 -11.04 10.64 -16.85
N ALA A 66 -12.11 11.28 -17.34
CA ALA A 66 -12.36 11.40 -18.77
C ALA A 66 -11.11 11.97 -19.47
N PRO A 67 -10.68 11.40 -20.61
CA PRO A 67 -9.56 11.96 -21.36
C PRO A 67 -9.89 13.41 -21.71
N ARG A 68 -8.95 14.34 -21.47
CA ARG A 68 -9.06 15.70 -22.03
C ARG A 68 -9.31 15.53 -23.52
N SER A 69 -10.36 16.16 -24.04
CA SER A 69 -10.60 16.21 -25.46
C SER A 69 -9.30 16.70 -26.12
N THR A 70 -8.78 15.90 -27.06
CA THR A 70 -7.54 16.16 -27.81
C THR A 70 -7.63 17.43 -28.71
N GLY A 71 -8.63 18.29 -28.49
CA GLY A 71 -8.95 19.46 -29.30
C GLY A 71 -8.54 20.81 -28.71
N ASP A 72 -8.11 20.88 -27.45
CA ASP A 72 -7.63 22.15 -26.86
C ASP A 72 -6.13 22.34 -27.13
N GLN A 73 -5.79 22.59 -28.40
CA GLN A 73 -4.52 23.22 -28.77
C GLN A 73 -4.65 24.73 -28.57
N THR A 74 -4.67 25.17 -27.32
CA THR A 74 -4.33 26.56 -26.98
C THR A 74 -2.79 26.67 -27.04
N PRO A 75 -2.23 27.76 -27.62
CA PRO A 75 -0.81 27.84 -27.92
C PRO A 75 0.04 27.63 -26.67
N GLN A 76 0.86 26.58 -26.77
CA GLN A 76 1.89 26.13 -25.87
C GLN A 76 2.93 27.24 -25.65
N SER A 77 2.65 28.19 -24.74
CA SER A 77 3.58 29.28 -24.41
C SER A 77 3.56 29.71 -22.93
N SER A 78 2.74 29.10 -22.08
CA SER A 78 2.73 29.41 -20.64
C SER A 78 2.39 28.21 -19.73
N ALA A 79 2.10 27.04 -20.31
CA ALA A 79 1.81 25.81 -19.56
C ALA A 79 3.06 24.99 -19.19
N GLU A 80 4.22 25.29 -19.78
CA GLU A 80 5.46 24.52 -19.54
C GLU A 80 6.17 24.89 -18.22
N GLU A 81 5.84 26.01 -17.59
CA GLU A 81 6.40 26.40 -16.29
C GLU A 81 5.58 25.91 -15.08
N SER A 82 4.29 25.63 -15.23
CA SER A 82 3.44 25.11 -14.15
C SER A 82 3.42 23.56 -14.09
N SER A 83 3.62 22.90 -15.24
CA SER A 83 3.51 21.44 -15.42
C SER A 83 4.70 20.62 -14.85
N LYS A 84 5.79 21.28 -14.43
CA LYS A 84 7.01 20.61 -13.93
C LYS A 84 7.21 20.64 -12.43
N ARG A 85 6.19 20.97 -11.64
CA ARG A 85 6.25 20.66 -10.20
C ARG A 85 5.84 19.20 -10.05
N SER A 86 6.81 18.28 -10.11
CA SER A 86 6.58 16.86 -9.84
C SER A 86 5.78 16.75 -8.55
N ASP A 87 4.50 16.37 -8.63
CA ASP A 87 3.71 16.14 -7.43
C ASP A 87 4.44 15.06 -6.63
N VAL A 88 5.03 15.45 -5.51
CA VAL A 88 5.82 14.57 -4.63
C VAL A 88 4.98 13.38 -4.19
N ASN A 89 3.65 13.56 -4.17
CA ASN A 89 2.69 12.55 -3.79
C ASN A 89 2.09 11.78 -4.97
N SER A 90 2.50 12.03 -6.22
CA SER A 90 1.98 11.37 -7.43
C SER A 90 1.99 9.84 -7.30
N SER A 91 3.11 9.27 -6.87
CA SER A 91 3.25 7.81 -6.64
C SER A 91 2.32 7.28 -5.54
N LEU A 92 2.11 8.05 -4.48
CA LEU A 92 1.21 7.70 -3.38
C LEU A 92 -0.26 7.75 -3.83
N ARG A 93 -0.64 8.79 -4.58
CA ARG A 93 -1.97 8.93 -5.18
C ARG A 93 -2.26 7.82 -6.19
N GLU A 94 -1.28 7.44 -7.00
CA GLU A 94 -1.41 6.33 -7.94
C GLU A 94 -1.53 4.98 -7.23
N ALA A 95 -0.77 4.74 -6.16
CA ALA A 95 -0.94 3.54 -5.34
C ALA A 95 -2.33 3.49 -4.65
N LEU A 96 -2.81 4.62 -4.14
CA LEU A 96 -4.15 4.75 -3.55
C LEU A 96 -5.25 4.47 -4.58
N ARG A 97 -5.18 5.08 -5.76
CA ARG A 97 -6.14 4.84 -6.85
C ARG A 97 -6.15 3.36 -7.26
N ARG A 98 -5.00 2.71 -7.39
CA ARG A 98 -4.94 1.26 -7.68
C ARG A 98 -5.55 0.38 -6.60
N ARG A 99 -5.50 0.80 -5.32
CA ARG A 99 -6.18 0.07 -4.23
C ARG A 99 -7.68 0.26 -4.30
N LEU A 100 -8.13 1.50 -4.51
CA LEU A 100 -9.55 1.83 -4.67
C LEU A 100 -10.17 1.14 -5.89
N ASP A 101 -9.45 1.06 -7.01
CA ASP A 101 -9.90 0.37 -8.24
C ASP A 101 -10.15 -1.13 -8.03
N ARG A 102 -9.44 -1.75 -7.08
CA ARG A 102 -9.63 -3.16 -6.71
C ARG A 102 -10.64 -3.35 -5.59
N ALA A 103 -11.03 -2.28 -4.91
CA ALA A 103 -11.91 -2.32 -3.76
C ALA A 103 -13.37 -2.39 -4.20
N THR A 104 -14.21 -3.03 -3.41
CA THR A 104 -15.66 -3.05 -3.63
C THR A 104 -16.26 -1.65 -3.43
N PRO A 105 -17.47 -1.37 -3.96
CA PRO A 105 -18.12 -0.06 -3.75
C PRO A 105 -18.24 0.32 -2.27
N GLU A 106 -18.57 -0.64 -1.40
CA GLU A 106 -18.67 -0.42 0.06
C GLU A 106 -17.30 -0.08 0.68
N GLU A 107 -16.23 -0.77 0.28
CA GLU A 107 -14.86 -0.48 0.71
C GLU A 107 -14.39 0.89 0.21
N GLN A 108 -14.77 1.27 -1.02
CA GLN A 108 -14.47 2.59 -1.58
C GLN A 108 -15.14 3.70 -0.76
N VAL A 109 -16.42 3.54 -0.41
CA VAL A 109 -17.17 4.51 0.39
C VAL A 109 -16.60 4.59 1.82
N ALA A 110 -16.59 3.46 2.54
CA ALA A 110 -16.13 3.41 3.94
C ALA A 110 -14.69 3.90 4.05
N GLY A 111 -13.82 3.41 3.18
CA GLY A 111 -12.43 3.81 3.11
C GLY A 111 -12.26 5.30 2.81
N SER A 112 -13.00 5.85 1.85
CA SER A 112 -12.87 7.28 1.50
C SER A 112 -13.37 8.18 2.63
N LEU A 113 -14.51 7.85 3.24
CA LEU A 113 -15.06 8.63 4.35
C LEU A 113 -14.16 8.58 5.59
N VAL A 114 -13.60 7.42 5.93
CA VAL A 114 -12.76 7.25 7.12
C VAL A 114 -11.31 7.68 6.87
N GLN A 115 -10.68 7.33 5.75
CA GLN A 115 -9.25 7.56 5.54
C GLN A 115 -8.96 8.90 4.84
N LEU A 116 -9.81 9.34 3.91
CA LEU A 116 -9.59 10.58 3.14
C LEU A 116 -10.26 11.78 3.82
N CYS A 117 -11.51 11.62 4.24
CA CYS A 117 -12.27 12.66 4.92
C CYS A 117 -12.05 12.64 6.45
N ALA A 118 -11.77 11.47 7.01
CA ALA A 118 -11.66 11.21 8.45
C ALA A 118 -12.88 11.69 9.23
N TYR A 119 -14.03 11.23 8.71
CA TYR A 119 -15.23 11.07 9.51
C TYR A 119 -15.02 9.98 10.58
N PRO A 120 -15.65 10.13 11.76
CA PRO A 120 -15.65 9.09 12.78
C PRO A 120 -16.25 7.78 12.23
N PRO A 121 -15.66 6.60 12.53
CA PRO A 121 -16.23 5.32 12.09
C PRO A 121 -17.67 5.08 12.57
N GLU A 122 -18.04 5.61 13.73
CA GLU A 122 -19.39 5.51 14.29
C GLU A 122 -20.42 6.29 13.45
N PHE A 123 -20.01 7.44 12.92
CA PHE A 123 -20.83 8.22 12.01
C PHE A 123 -21.02 7.49 10.67
N VAL A 124 -19.94 6.94 10.12
CA VAL A 124 -19.99 6.19 8.86
C VAL A 124 -20.80 4.90 9.01
N ALA A 125 -20.75 4.26 10.19
CA ALA A 125 -21.57 3.10 10.52
C ALA A 125 -23.07 3.45 10.50
N GLY A 126 -23.44 4.59 11.08
CA GLY A 126 -24.81 5.12 11.01
C GLY A 126 -25.24 5.44 9.57
N LEU A 127 -24.35 6.03 8.78
CA LEU A 127 -24.60 6.35 7.36
C LEU A 127 -24.88 5.09 6.53
N MET A 128 -24.02 4.09 6.66
CA MET A 128 -24.06 2.85 5.86
C MET A 128 -24.97 1.77 6.45
N SER A 129 -25.61 2.03 7.60
CA SER A 129 -26.47 1.07 8.31
C SER A 129 -25.79 -0.27 8.63
N ILE A 130 -24.50 -0.23 8.97
CA ILE A 130 -23.68 -1.40 9.35
C ILE A 130 -22.97 -1.17 10.69
N SER A 131 -22.32 -2.20 11.25
CA SER A 131 -21.59 -2.05 12.51
C SER A 131 -20.31 -1.21 12.35
N THR A 132 -19.89 -0.53 13.42
CA THR A 132 -18.63 0.21 13.45
C THR A 132 -17.42 -0.68 13.17
N GLU A 133 -17.43 -1.92 13.64
CA GLU A 133 -16.37 -2.89 13.36
C GLU A 133 -16.31 -3.24 11.87
N ALA A 134 -17.46 -3.42 11.21
CA ALA A 134 -17.53 -3.66 9.77
C ALA A 134 -16.98 -2.46 8.97
N VAL A 135 -17.32 -1.23 9.36
CA VAL A 135 -16.75 -0.02 8.74
C VAL A 135 -15.23 0.02 8.87
N VAL A 136 -14.69 -0.28 10.05
CA VAL A 136 -13.24 -0.30 10.27
C VAL A 136 -12.58 -1.36 9.40
N ALA A 137 -13.18 -2.55 9.29
CA ALA A 137 -12.68 -3.62 8.43
C ALA A 137 -12.69 -3.23 6.94
N LEU A 138 -13.79 -2.65 6.44
CA LEU A 138 -13.90 -2.16 5.06
C LEU A 138 -12.89 -1.03 4.79
N ALA A 139 -12.76 -0.07 5.70
CA ALA A 139 -11.83 1.05 5.57
C ALA A 139 -10.35 0.61 5.66
N ALA A 140 -10.05 -0.54 6.28
CA ALA A 140 -8.69 -1.06 6.39
C ALA A 140 -8.09 -1.44 5.03
N VAL A 141 -8.93 -1.82 4.05
CA VAL A 141 -8.50 -2.18 2.68
C VAL A 141 -7.71 -1.07 2.02
N ILE A 142 -8.07 0.19 2.31
CA ILE A 142 -7.35 1.37 1.81
C ILE A 142 -6.60 2.14 2.91
N ALA A 143 -6.36 1.55 4.09
CA ALA A 143 -5.64 2.22 5.17
C ALA A 143 -4.29 2.81 4.70
N PRO A 144 -3.92 4.01 5.15
CA PRO A 144 -2.68 4.64 4.72
C PRO A 144 -1.45 3.83 5.19
N PRO A 145 -0.34 3.88 4.44
CA PRO A 145 0.93 3.33 4.91
C PRO A 145 1.35 3.95 6.25
N PRO A 146 2.15 3.25 7.07
CA PRO A 146 2.60 3.77 8.35
C PRO A 146 3.37 5.09 8.17
N GLY A 147 3.01 6.10 8.97
CA GLY A 147 3.61 7.45 8.91
C GLY A 147 3.06 8.34 7.78
N VAL A 148 2.05 7.88 7.04
CA VAL A 148 1.36 8.66 6.00
C VAL A 148 -0.05 9.00 6.48
N SER A 149 -0.50 10.22 6.21
CA SER A 149 -1.90 10.62 6.35
C SER A 149 -2.41 11.09 5.01
N TYR A 150 -3.53 10.53 4.52
CA TYR A 150 -4.13 11.00 3.27
C TYR A 150 -4.77 12.38 3.40
N ARG A 151 -4.94 12.91 4.62
CA ARG A 151 -5.33 14.31 4.82
C ARG A 151 -4.29 15.28 4.26
N ASP A 152 -3.01 14.91 4.34
CA ASP A 152 -1.89 15.71 3.83
C ASP A 152 -1.86 15.78 2.30
N LEU A 153 -2.71 15.00 1.61
CA LEU A 153 -2.89 15.06 0.15
C LEU A 153 -3.88 16.13 -0.30
N GLY A 154 -4.50 16.85 0.64
CA GLY A 154 -5.47 17.91 0.37
C GLY A 154 -4.88 19.09 -0.40
N ASP A 155 -5.76 19.94 -0.91
CA ASP A 155 -5.35 21.14 -1.64
C ASP A 155 -4.63 22.12 -0.69
N PRO A 156 -3.35 22.45 -0.93
CA PRO A 156 -2.61 23.39 -0.08
C PRO A 156 -3.24 24.79 -0.11
N ALA A 157 -3.90 25.18 -1.20
CA ALA A 157 -4.59 26.47 -1.30
C ALA A 157 -5.80 26.57 -0.37
N LEU A 158 -6.49 25.45 -0.11
CA LEU A 158 -7.66 25.39 0.77
C LEU A 158 -7.32 25.03 2.22
N THR A 159 -6.27 24.24 2.41
CA THR A 159 -5.86 23.79 3.75
C THR A 159 -4.89 24.76 4.43
N GLY A 160 -4.40 25.78 3.72
CA GLY A 160 -3.38 26.71 4.21
C GLY A 160 -2.05 26.02 4.55
N SER A 161 -1.91 24.74 4.21
CA SER A 161 -0.76 23.93 4.57
C SER A 161 0.37 24.19 3.58
N THR A 162 1.23 25.15 3.91
CA THR A 162 2.57 25.26 3.33
C THR A 162 3.53 24.26 3.96
N ARG A 163 3.04 23.07 4.35
CA ARG A 163 3.91 22.05 4.95
C ARG A 163 4.92 21.67 3.88
N PRO A 164 6.23 21.96 4.08
CA PRO A 164 7.23 21.54 3.12
C PRO A 164 7.12 20.02 3.00
N ALA A 165 7.22 19.54 1.76
CA ALA A 165 7.24 18.13 1.40
C ALA A 165 7.95 17.33 2.50
N ALA A 166 7.32 16.24 2.95
CA ALA A 166 7.91 15.35 3.94
C ALA A 166 9.40 15.16 3.61
N PRO A 167 10.32 15.34 4.59
CA PRO A 167 11.74 15.32 4.29
C PRO A 167 12.05 14.02 3.54
N PRO A 168 12.91 14.07 2.50
CA PRO A 168 13.25 12.89 1.73
C PRO A 168 13.63 11.81 2.72
N ARG A 169 12.97 10.64 2.60
CA ARG A 169 13.14 9.45 3.44
C ARG A 169 14.43 9.54 4.23
N TYR A 170 14.34 9.63 5.56
CA TYR A 170 15.50 9.50 6.42
C TYR A 170 16.21 8.20 6.01
N ARG A 171 17.22 8.33 5.15
CA ARG A 171 18.30 7.37 5.01
C ARG A 171 18.87 7.40 6.42
N ARG A 172 18.42 6.48 7.29
CA ARG A 172 19.00 6.27 8.60
C ARG A 172 20.48 6.06 8.32
N ARG A 173 21.26 7.14 8.41
CA ARG A 173 22.70 7.04 8.41
C ARG A 173 22.97 6.19 9.64
N PRO A 174 23.62 5.03 9.51
CA PRO A 174 23.95 4.25 10.69
C PRO A 174 24.67 5.20 11.65
N HIS A 175 24.12 5.35 12.86
CA HIS A 175 24.78 6.17 13.86
C HIS A 175 26.17 5.59 14.04
N TRP A 176 27.21 6.43 14.03
CA TRP A 176 28.59 5.98 14.22
C TRP A 176 28.73 5.14 15.50
N SER A 177 27.89 5.39 16.50
CA SER A 177 27.79 4.56 17.71
C SER A 177 27.42 3.10 17.43
N THR A 178 26.55 2.81 16.47
CA THR A 178 26.16 1.44 16.10
C THR A 178 27.29 0.73 15.35
N VAL A 179 28.03 1.46 14.50
CA VAL A 179 29.21 0.93 13.82
C VAL A 179 30.33 0.65 14.81
N VAL A 180 30.59 1.57 15.75
CA VAL A 180 31.59 1.39 16.81
C VAL A 180 31.22 0.23 17.74
N ALA A 181 29.95 0.10 18.11
CA ALA A 181 29.49 -1.03 18.92
C ALA A 181 29.71 -2.37 18.20
N LEU A 182 29.39 -2.44 16.92
CA LEU A 182 29.60 -3.66 16.12
C LEU A 182 31.09 -4.00 15.97
N VAL A 183 31.94 -3.00 15.75
CA VAL A 183 33.40 -3.18 15.71
C VAL A 183 33.94 -3.67 17.06
N LEU A 184 33.46 -3.11 18.18
CA LEU A 184 33.85 -3.57 19.52
C LEU A 184 33.42 -5.00 19.81
N VAL A 185 32.21 -5.40 19.37
CA VAL A 185 31.76 -6.79 19.49
C VAL A 185 32.63 -7.73 18.67
N VAL A 186 32.96 -7.37 17.43
CA VAL A 186 33.86 -8.18 16.59
C VAL A 186 35.26 -8.27 17.20
N LEU A 187 35.81 -7.16 17.71
CA LEU A 187 37.09 -7.16 18.43
C LEU A 187 37.05 -8.01 19.68
N ALA A 188 35.97 -7.96 20.47
CA ALA A 188 35.81 -8.77 21.66
C ALA A 188 35.73 -10.27 21.33
N VAL A 189 35.02 -10.63 20.25
CA VAL A 189 34.95 -12.02 19.76
C VAL A 189 36.34 -12.47 19.28
N LEU A 190 37.04 -11.65 18.49
CA LEU A 190 38.39 -11.97 18.04
C LEU A 190 39.36 -12.12 19.21
N TYR A 191 39.27 -11.24 20.21
CA TYR A 191 40.08 -11.30 21.41
C TYR A 191 39.78 -12.57 22.22
N ALA A 192 38.49 -12.92 22.39
CA ALA A 192 38.08 -14.16 23.03
C ALA A 192 38.59 -15.40 22.28
N THR A 193 38.58 -15.38 20.93
CA THR A 193 39.11 -16.50 20.12
C THR A 193 40.63 -16.65 20.20
N GLN A 194 41.37 -15.59 20.57
CA GLN A 194 42.82 -15.69 20.82
C GLN A 194 43.14 -16.26 22.21
N PHE A 195 42.21 -16.14 23.18
CA PHE A 195 42.36 -16.73 24.52
C PHE A 195 41.87 -18.18 24.62
N THR A 196 41.09 -18.66 23.64
CA THR A 196 40.91 -20.11 23.45
C THR A 196 42.16 -20.65 22.78
N GLY A 197 43.12 -21.09 23.62
CA GLY A 197 44.36 -21.72 23.20
C GLY A 197 44.17 -22.96 22.30
N PRO A 198 45.26 -23.53 21.78
CA PRO A 198 45.24 -24.63 20.82
C PRO A 198 44.34 -25.76 21.31
N ARG A 199 43.37 -26.17 20.49
CA ARG A 199 42.55 -27.35 20.79
C ARG A 199 43.48 -28.54 21.10
N PRO A 200 43.27 -29.26 22.22
CA PRO A 200 43.95 -30.53 22.44
C PRO A 200 43.62 -31.46 21.27
N THR A 201 44.66 -31.90 20.59
CA THR A 201 44.60 -32.81 19.45
C THR A 201 44.13 -34.17 19.94
N LEU A 202 42.88 -34.55 19.62
CA LEU A 202 42.55 -35.96 19.48
C LEU A 202 43.20 -36.43 18.18
N ARG A 203 44.33 -37.09 18.36
CA ARG A 203 45.16 -37.75 17.36
C ARG A 203 44.33 -38.81 16.63
N GLU A 204 43.86 -38.49 15.44
CA GLU A 204 43.63 -39.47 14.39
C GLU A 204 44.65 -39.19 13.29
N GLU A 205 45.62 -40.09 13.15
CA GLU A 205 46.02 -40.56 11.83
C GLU A 205 46.73 -41.89 12.02
N GLY A 206 45.96 -42.95 11.84
CA GLY A 206 46.50 -44.24 11.44
C GLY A 206 47.02 -44.10 10.02
N GLY A 207 48.33 -44.15 9.88
CA GLY A 207 49.02 -44.27 8.60
C GLY A 207 50.26 -45.13 8.78
N LEU A 208 50.20 -46.32 8.17
CA LEU A 208 51.29 -47.28 7.90
C LEU A 208 51.49 -48.38 8.95
N GLY A 209 50.85 -49.52 8.65
CA GLY A 209 51.13 -50.80 9.28
C GLY A 209 50.23 -51.93 8.78
N SER A 210 50.22 -52.20 7.47
CA SER A 210 49.96 -53.57 6.99
C SER A 210 51.23 -54.38 7.31
N PRO A 211 51.18 -55.63 7.79
CA PRO A 211 50.53 -56.73 7.04
C PRO A 211 49.85 -57.79 7.94
N ALA A 212 48.90 -58.54 7.38
CA ALA A 212 48.89 -60.01 7.47
C ALA A 212 47.53 -60.60 7.03
N ALA A 213 47.66 -61.67 6.24
CA ALA A 213 46.76 -62.84 6.14
C ALA A 213 45.33 -62.55 5.65
N ILE A 214 45.01 -62.79 4.37
CA ILE A 214 44.80 -64.10 3.72
C ILE A 214 43.56 -64.84 4.25
N SER A 215 42.74 -65.23 3.26
CA SER A 215 41.77 -66.32 3.21
C SER A 215 40.32 -65.97 3.57
N VAL A 216 39.43 -65.96 2.54
CA VAL A 216 38.55 -67.08 2.12
C VAL A 216 37.33 -67.11 3.07
N GLU A 217 36.12 -66.79 2.63
CA GLU A 217 35.23 -67.74 1.95
C GLU A 217 34.08 -67.03 1.20
N SER A 218 33.84 -67.47 -0.03
CA SER A 218 32.62 -67.25 -0.86
C SER A 218 31.58 -68.37 -0.53
N PRO A 219 30.46 -68.53 -1.25
CA PRO A 219 29.41 -67.61 -1.72
C PRO A 219 27.97 -68.13 -1.43
N ASP A 220 26.97 -67.34 -1.86
CA ASP A 220 25.64 -67.68 -2.40
C ASP A 220 24.68 -68.67 -1.69
N VAL A 221 23.39 -68.30 -1.66
CA VAL A 221 22.35 -68.76 -2.61
C VAL A 221 20.95 -68.42 -2.07
N ALA A 222 20.19 -67.69 -2.90
CA ALA A 222 18.74 -67.74 -3.23
C ALA A 222 17.70 -67.88 -2.10
N ALA A 223 16.41 -67.61 -2.25
CA ALA A 223 15.46 -67.20 -3.28
C ALA A 223 14.34 -66.45 -2.47
N ASP A 224 13.28 -65.85 -2.98
CA ASP A 224 12.50 -66.04 -4.18
C ASP A 224 11.47 -64.89 -4.24
N ALA A 225 11.02 -64.57 -5.47
CA ALA A 225 9.66 -64.25 -5.94
C ALA A 225 8.58 -63.70 -4.95
N ASP A 226 7.57 -62.91 -5.33
CA ASP A 226 6.99 -62.61 -6.63
C ASP A 226 5.95 -61.46 -6.50
N MET A 227 5.88 -60.63 -7.54
CA MET A 227 4.69 -60.29 -8.34
C MET A 227 3.36 -59.81 -7.71
N SER A 228 2.96 -58.63 -8.22
CA SER A 228 1.66 -58.32 -8.87
C SER A 228 0.59 -57.45 -8.20
N THR A 229 0.47 -56.24 -8.77
CA THR A 229 -0.74 -55.63 -9.40
C THR A 229 -2.08 -55.52 -8.66
N ALA A 230 -2.62 -54.29 -8.62
CA ALA A 230 -3.85 -53.86 -9.31
C ALA A 230 -4.28 -52.45 -8.83
N ILE A 231 -4.04 -51.37 -9.58
CA ILE A 231 -5.03 -50.65 -10.42
C ILE A 231 -6.45 -51.23 -10.37
N THR A 232 -7.44 -50.43 -9.98
CA THR A 232 -8.76 -50.38 -10.65
C THR A 232 -9.39 -49.00 -10.46
N ARG A 233 -9.66 -48.34 -11.59
CA ARG A 233 -10.56 -47.19 -11.77
C ARG A 233 -12.00 -47.60 -11.41
N SER A 234 -12.77 -46.69 -10.82
CA SER A 234 -14.07 -46.22 -11.34
C SER A 234 -14.41 -44.89 -10.70
#